data_AF-A0A960JIX5-F1
#
_entry.id   AF-A0A960JIX5-F1
#
_cell.length_a   1.000
_cell.length_b   1.000
_cell.length_c   1.000
_cell.angle_alpha   90.00
_cell.angle_beta   90.00
_cell.angle_gamma   90.00
#
_symmetry.space_group_name_H-M   'P 1'
#
loop_
_entity.id
_entity.type
_entity.pdbx_description
1 polymer ?
#
loop_
_entity_poly.entity_id
_entity_poly.type
_entity_poly.pdbx_seq_one_letter_code
_entity_poly.pdbx_strand_id
1 'polypeptide(L)'
;MSDENLIIDEEKRMRDYEQVKSYVGSEVKNEIAANAATLDGAEAARSREISEDLQHKAVDEIAQTSREVDRGRFVARISQIVDYAFFLIYGLLMIRLLLELFAARESAGFVQFIKSSTNFLYKPFAGIVPSPAVEGGFTLALPIVLAIVVYALLHLAINGLLRIFAHRKTVV
;
A
#
# COMPACT_ATOMS: atom_id res chain seq x y z
N MET A 1 -63.31 23.10 65.17
CA MET A 1 -62.80 24.40 64.68
C MET A 1 -61.31 24.34 64.27
N SER A 2 -60.67 23.16 64.22
CA SER A 2 -59.27 22.99 63.81
C SER A 2 -59.08 22.78 62.30
N ASP A 3 -60.06 22.21 61.62
CA ASP A 3 -59.85 21.67 60.27
C ASP A 3 -60.01 22.73 59.16
N GLU A 4 -60.90 23.71 59.37
CA GLU A 4 -61.17 24.78 58.39
C GLU A 4 -60.01 25.78 58.26
N ASN A 5 -59.30 26.06 59.37
CA ASN A 5 -58.08 26.87 59.34
C ASN A 5 -56.90 26.16 58.65
N LEU A 6 -56.86 24.82 58.72
CA LEU A 6 -55.81 24.04 58.06
C LEU A 6 -55.97 24.09 56.54
N ILE A 7 -57.21 23.98 56.05
CA ILE A 7 -57.54 24.03 54.62
C ILE A 7 -57.21 25.42 54.04
N ILE A 8 -57.52 26.50 54.77
CA ILE A 8 -57.22 27.87 54.32
C ILE A 8 -55.70 28.13 54.26
N ASP A 9 -54.92 27.60 55.22
CA ASP A 9 -53.45 27.72 55.20
C ASP A 9 -52.83 26.91 54.04
N GLU A 10 -53.38 25.74 53.74
CA GLU A 10 -52.94 24.89 52.63
C GLU A 10 -53.23 25.52 51.27
N GLU A 11 -54.41 26.13 51.08
CA GLU A 11 -54.74 26.88 49.85
C GLU A 11 -53.84 28.10 49.64
N LYS A 12 -53.43 28.77 50.72
CA LYS A 12 -52.50 29.90 50.63
C LYS A 12 -51.12 29.41 50.18
N ARG A 13 -50.63 28.33 50.77
CA ARG A 13 -49.35 27.71 50.38
C ARG A 13 -49.37 27.23 48.94
N MET A 14 -50.44 26.59 48.48
CA MET A 14 -50.54 26.13 47.09
C MET A 14 -50.51 27.29 46.08
N ARG A 15 -51.15 28.42 46.39
CA ARG A 15 -51.08 29.63 45.55
C ARG A 15 -49.67 30.21 45.48
N ASP A 16 -48.95 30.20 46.60
CA ASP A 16 -47.56 30.68 46.65
C ASP A 16 -46.63 29.74 45.86
N TYR A 17 -46.83 28.42 45.95
CA TYR A 17 -46.07 27.44 45.15
C TYR A 17 -46.30 27.59 43.64
N GLU A 18 -47.55 27.80 43.20
CA GLU A 18 -47.86 27.99 41.78
C GLU A 18 -47.27 29.31 41.23
N GLN A 19 -47.24 30.37 42.03
CA GLN A 19 -46.55 31.61 41.63
C GLN A 19 -45.03 31.43 41.51
N VAL A 20 -44.39 30.76 42.47
CA VAL A 20 -42.94 30.49 42.39
C VAL A 20 -42.62 29.60 41.20
N LYS A 21 -43.41 28.55 40.96
CA LYS A 21 -43.21 27.63 39.85
C LYS A 21 -43.38 28.30 38.48
N SER A 22 -44.39 29.17 38.33
CA SER A 22 -44.60 29.92 37.09
C SER A 22 -43.49 30.96 36.86
N TYR A 23 -43.04 31.65 37.90
CA TYR A 23 -41.92 32.59 37.83
C TYR A 23 -40.63 31.90 37.39
N VAL A 24 -40.20 30.86 38.12
CA VAL A 24 -38.97 30.10 37.81
C VAL A 24 -39.06 29.43 36.44
N GLY A 25 -40.23 28.87 36.09
CA GLY A 25 -40.44 28.25 34.79
C GLY A 25 -40.29 29.24 33.64
N SER A 26 -40.79 30.47 33.81
CA SER A 26 -40.65 31.52 32.80
C SER A 26 -39.22 32.06 32.71
N GLU A 27 -38.53 32.21 33.83
CA GLU A 27 -37.16 32.70 33.90
C GLU A 27 -36.18 31.71 33.26
N VAL A 28 -36.27 30.43 33.62
CA VAL A 28 -35.44 29.37 33.03
C VAL A 28 -35.73 29.23 31.54
N LYS A 29 -36.99 29.34 31.11
CA LYS A 29 -37.33 29.26 29.68
C LYS A 29 -36.75 30.43 28.88
N ASN A 30 -36.74 31.64 29.47
CA ASN A 30 -36.12 32.81 28.86
C ASN A 30 -34.59 32.71 28.85
N GLU A 31 -33.99 32.19 29.92
CA GLU A 31 -32.55 31.95 30.02
C GLU A 31 -32.08 30.88 29.02
N ILE A 32 -32.82 29.77 28.89
CA ILE A 32 -32.55 28.73 27.89
C ILE A 32 -32.72 29.30 26.47
N ALA A 33 -33.75 30.11 26.21
CA ALA A 33 -33.94 30.72 24.90
C ALA A 33 -32.81 31.72 24.55
N ALA A 34 -32.35 32.51 25.53
CA ALA A 34 -31.24 33.45 25.36
C ALA A 34 -29.90 32.73 25.15
N ASN A 35 -29.63 31.65 25.89
CA ASN A 35 -28.43 30.83 25.70
C ASN A 35 -28.46 30.01 24.41
N ALA A 36 -29.62 29.48 24.00
CA ALA A 36 -29.75 28.74 22.75
C ALA A 36 -29.46 29.61 21.52
N ALA A 37 -29.91 30.87 21.53
CA ALA A 37 -29.65 31.81 20.44
C ALA A 37 -28.17 32.20 20.29
N THR A 38 -27.40 32.19 21.37
CA THR A 38 -25.96 32.49 21.35
C THR A 38 -25.11 31.26 21.00
N LEU A 39 -25.55 30.07 21.42
CA LEU A 39 -24.91 28.80 21.08
C LEU A 39 -25.04 28.48 19.59
N ASP A 40 -26.21 28.65 18.97
CA ASP A 40 -26.42 28.33 17.55
C ASP A 40 -25.44 29.05 16.62
N GLY A 41 -25.17 30.34 16.85
CA GLY A 41 -24.20 31.11 16.06
C GLY A 41 -22.74 30.71 16.31
N ALA A 42 -22.35 30.51 17.57
CA ALA A 42 -20.99 30.15 17.95
C ALA A 42 -20.64 28.67 17.62
N GLU A 43 -21.64 27.81 17.66
CA GLU A 43 -21.55 26.38 17.36
C GLU A 43 -21.60 26.15 15.85
N ALA A 44 -22.39 26.94 15.09
CA ALA A 44 -22.30 26.99 13.63
C ALA A 44 -20.94 27.53 13.15
N ALA A 45 -20.36 28.52 13.83
CA ALA A 45 -19.02 29.00 13.52
C ALA A 45 -17.94 27.92 13.77
N ARG A 46 -18.00 27.23 14.91
CA ARG A 46 -17.09 26.12 15.23
C ARG A 46 -17.26 24.93 14.29
N SER A 47 -18.49 24.59 13.92
CA SER A 47 -18.77 23.49 12.99
C SER A 47 -18.23 23.77 11.59
N ARG A 48 -18.30 25.04 11.13
CA ARG A 48 -17.66 25.47 9.88
C ARG A 48 -16.15 25.40 9.95
N GLU A 49 -15.54 25.87 11.03
CA GLU A 49 -14.09 25.81 11.24
C GLU A 49 -13.58 24.36 11.23
N ILE A 50 -14.26 23.45 11.93
CA ILE A 50 -13.93 22.02 11.94
C ILE A 50 -14.13 21.41 10.54
N SER A 51 -15.20 21.78 9.84
CA SER A 51 -15.47 21.30 8.48
C SER A 51 -14.41 21.77 7.48
N GLU A 52 -13.93 23.00 7.61
CA GLU A 52 -12.85 23.56 6.77
C GLU A 52 -11.51 22.88 7.06
N ASP A 53 -11.15 22.66 8.33
CA ASP A 53 -9.94 21.90 8.71
C ASP A 53 -9.98 20.45 8.19
N LEU A 54 -11.13 19.79 8.31
CA LEU A 54 -11.32 18.43 7.78
C LEU A 54 -11.27 18.39 6.24
N GLN A 55 -11.84 19.39 5.56
CA GLN A 55 -11.75 19.48 4.10
C GLN A 55 -10.32 19.70 3.64
N HIS A 56 -9.56 20.58 4.31
CA HIS A 56 -8.15 20.79 4.00
C HIS A 56 -7.31 19.52 4.21
N LYS A 57 -7.47 18.85 5.37
CA LYS A 57 -6.77 17.58 5.64
C LYS A 57 -7.14 16.49 4.65
N ALA A 58 -8.42 16.34 4.30
CA ALA A 58 -8.85 15.34 3.33
C ALA A 58 -8.30 15.62 1.93
N VAL A 59 -8.26 16.89 1.50
CA VAL A 59 -7.69 17.27 0.20
C VAL A 59 -6.17 17.02 0.17
N ASP A 60 -5.46 17.35 1.24
CA ASP A 60 -4.00 17.11 1.34
C ASP A 60 -3.67 15.61 1.41
N GLU A 61 -4.46 14.83 2.16
CA GLU A 61 -4.32 13.37 2.25
C GLU A 61 -4.60 12.69 0.90
N ILE A 62 -5.62 13.14 0.17
CA ILE A 62 -5.92 12.64 -1.18
C ILE A 62 -4.79 13.04 -2.15
N ALA A 63 -4.27 14.27 -2.07
CA ALA A 63 -3.16 14.74 -2.90
C ALA A 63 -1.86 13.95 -2.64
N GLN A 64 -1.57 13.62 -1.38
CA GLN A 64 -0.44 12.76 -1.00
C GLN A 64 -0.65 11.31 -1.44
N THR A 65 -1.82 10.73 -1.15
CA THR A 65 -2.19 9.35 -1.51
C THR A 65 -2.10 9.14 -3.02
N SER A 66 -2.58 10.08 -3.83
CA SER A 66 -2.53 9.98 -5.30
C SER A 66 -1.10 9.91 -5.83
N ARG A 67 -0.19 10.72 -5.27
CA ARG A 67 1.22 10.77 -5.68
C ARG A 67 2.03 9.54 -5.22
N GLU A 68 1.67 8.97 -4.08
CA GLU A 68 2.32 7.79 -3.53
C GLU A 68 1.88 6.51 -4.25
N VAL A 69 0.58 6.38 -4.52
CA VAL A 69 -0.02 5.19 -5.17
C VAL A 69 0.38 5.08 -6.64
N ASP A 70 0.61 6.20 -7.34
CA ASP A 70 1.04 6.18 -8.75
C ASP A 70 2.53 5.83 -8.94
N ARG A 71 3.41 6.25 -8.03
CA ARG A 71 4.84 5.88 -8.08
C ARG A 71 5.10 4.47 -7.56
N GLY A 72 4.40 4.04 -6.51
CA GLY A 72 4.50 2.68 -5.99
C GLY A 72 4.08 1.63 -7.02
N ARG A 73 2.99 1.88 -7.76
CA ARG A 73 2.53 0.97 -8.83
C ARG A 73 3.48 0.86 -10.01
N PHE A 74 4.16 1.95 -10.39
CA PHE A 74 5.08 1.93 -11.51
C PHE A 74 6.36 1.13 -11.22
N VAL A 75 6.97 1.33 -10.05
CA VAL A 75 8.19 0.60 -9.66
C VAL A 75 7.88 -0.89 -9.42
N ALA A 76 6.74 -1.20 -8.80
CA ALA A 76 6.30 -2.58 -8.63
C ALA A 76 6.11 -3.30 -9.97
N ARG A 77 5.55 -2.62 -10.97
CA ARG A 77 5.35 -3.18 -12.31
C ARG A 77 6.68 -3.40 -13.06
N ILE A 78 7.65 -2.49 -12.93
CA ILE A 78 8.99 -2.68 -13.51
C ILE A 78 9.69 -3.89 -12.89
N SER A 79 9.63 -4.04 -11.57
CA SER A 79 10.21 -5.20 -10.88
C SER A 79 9.66 -6.51 -11.44
N GLN A 80 8.34 -6.60 -11.62
CA GLN A 80 7.71 -7.80 -12.18
C GLN A 80 8.19 -8.12 -13.60
N ILE A 81 8.33 -7.12 -14.47
CA ILE A 81 8.82 -7.31 -15.84
C ILE A 81 10.27 -7.81 -15.82
N VAL A 82 11.11 -7.19 -14.98
CA VAL A 82 12.51 -7.58 -14.84
C VAL A 82 12.62 -9.02 -14.30
N ASP A 83 11.87 -9.35 -13.26
CA ASP A 83 11.84 -10.70 -12.69
C ASP A 83 11.45 -11.73 -13.75
N TYR A 84 10.37 -11.47 -14.49
CA TYR A 84 9.92 -12.35 -15.58
C TYR A 84 10.99 -12.53 -16.67
N ALA A 85 11.68 -11.45 -17.06
CA ALA A 85 12.77 -11.52 -18.03
C ALA A 85 13.93 -12.41 -17.54
N PHE A 86 14.30 -12.31 -16.25
CA PHE A 86 15.32 -13.19 -15.67
C PHE A 86 14.86 -14.64 -15.62
N PHE A 87 13.61 -14.92 -15.22
CA PHE A 87 13.06 -16.28 -15.26
C PHE A 87 13.08 -16.86 -16.68
N LEU A 88 12.78 -16.06 -17.69
CA LEU A 88 12.85 -16.48 -19.09
C LEU A 88 14.30 -16.80 -19.50
N ILE A 89 15.27 -15.96 -19.11
CA ILE A 89 16.70 -16.19 -19.35
C ILE A 89 17.15 -17.50 -18.68
N TYR A 90 16.78 -17.74 -17.42
CA TYR A 90 17.10 -18.97 -16.71
C TYR A 90 16.49 -20.19 -17.40
N GLY A 91 15.23 -20.11 -17.81
CA GLY A 91 14.56 -21.19 -18.52
C GLY A 91 15.30 -21.56 -19.81
N LEU A 92 15.66 -20.55 -20.62
CA LEU A 92 16.39 -20.77 -21.88
C LEU A 92 17.79 -21.33 -21.66
N LEU A 93 18.55 -20.81 -20.68
CA LEU A 93 19.88 -21.33 -20.35
C LEU A 93 19.82 -22.73 -19.76
N MET A 94 18.80 -23.04 -18.96
CA MET A 94 18.60 -24.37 -18.40
C MET A 94 18.23 -25.38 -19.49
N ILE A 95 17.33 -25.02 -20.41
CA ILE A 95 17.05 -25.85 -21.59
C ILE A 95 18.33 -26.10 -22.39
N ARG A 96 19.13 -25.05 -22.64
CA ARG A 96 20.43 -25.20 -23.31
C ARG A 96 21.36 -26.15 -22.55
N LEU A 97 21.46 -26.01 -21.23
CA LEU A 97 22.27 -26.90 -20.38
C LEU A 97 21.81 -28.35 -20.50
N LEU A 98 20.50 -28.60 -20.44
CA LEU A 98 19.94 -29.94 -20.58
C LEU A 98 20.24 -30.52 -21.97
N LEU A 99 20.08 -29.73 -23.04
CA LEU A 99 20.40 -30.17 -24.40
C LEU A 99 21.89 -30.56 -24.54
N GLU A 100 22.79 -29.77 -23.95
CA GLU A 100 24.23 -30.08 -23.96
C GLU A 100 24.56 -31.31 -23.11
N LEU A 101 23.92 -31.41 -21.93
CA LEU A 101 24.11 -32.51 -21.01
C LEU A 101 23.67 -33.83 -21.64
N PHE A 102 22.52 -33.85 -22.32
CA PHE A 102 21.98 -35.04 -22.98
C PHE A 102 22.58 -35.31 -24.38
N ALA A 103 23.67 -34.63 -24.76
CA ALA A 103 24.31 -34.79 -26.06
C ALA A 103 23.30 -34.67 -27.23
N ALA A 104 22.40 -33.69 -27.14
CA ALA A 104 21.33 -33.52 -28.12
C ALA A 104 21.89 -33.29 -29.53
N ARG A 105 21.19 -33.80 -30.54
CA ARG A 105 21.62 -33.71 -31.94
C ARG A 105 21.60 -32.24 -32.42
N GLU A 106 22.77 -31.71 -32.79
CA GLU A 106 22.93 -30.35 -33.35
C GLU A 106 22.14 -30.12 -34.64
N SER A 107 21.76 -31.19 -35.35
CA SER A 107 20.92 -31.11 -36.56
C SER A 107 19.44 -30.87 -36.25
N ALA A 108 19.01 -30.98 -34.99
CA ALA A 108 17.63 -30.70 -34.62
C ALA A 108 17.37 -29.18 -34.62
N GLY A 109 16.34 -28.75 -35.36
CA GLY A 109 15.97 -27.34 -35.47
C GLY A 109 15.69 -26.68 -34.11
N PHE A 110 15.13 -27.42 -33.15
CA PHE A 110 14.91 -26.92 -31.78
C PHE A 110 16.23 -26.61 -31.05
N VAL A 111 17.26 -27.47 -31.19
CA VAL A 111 18.58 -27.25 -30.57
C VAL A 111 19.22 -26.00 -31.16
N GLN A 112 19.18 -25.85 -32.49
CA GLN A 112 19.70 -24.68 -33.19
C GLN A 112 18.99 -23.39 -32.76
N PHE A 113 17.66 -23.44 -32.64
CA PHE A 113 16.86 -22.30 -32.18
C PHE A 113 17.25 -21.85 -30.77
N ILE A 114 17.35 -22.79 -29.81
CA ILE A 114 17.76 -22.47 -28.44
C ILE A 114 19.19 -21.96 -28.41
N LYS A 115 20.13 -22.64 -29.08
CA LYS A 115 21.54 -22.25 -29.11
C LYS A 115 21.75 -20.88 -29.75
N SER A 116 21.04 -20.54 -30.83
CA SER A 116 21.13 -19.23 -31.48
C SER A 116 20.53 -18.13 -30.61
N SER A 117 19.33 -18.36 -30.06
CA SER A 117 18.63 -17.40 -29.20
C SER A 117 19.40 -17.11 -27.92
N THR A 118 20.06 -18.11 -27.34
CA THR A 118 20.86 -17.93 -26.11
C THR A 118 22.33 -17.63 -26.39
N ASN A 119 22.75 -17.53 -27.66
CA ASN A 119 24.16 -17.38 -28.01
C ASN A 119 24.75 -16.08 -27.44
N PHE A 120 24.00 -14.99 -27.50
CA PHE A 120 24.45 -13.69 -26.97
C PHE A 120 24.66 -13.72 -25.45
N LEU A 121 23.83 -14.49 -24.73
CA LEU A 121 23.94 -14.67 -23.28
C LEU A 121 25.10 -15.58 -22.89
N TYR A 122 25.40 -16.58 -23.72
CA TYR A 122 26.42 -17.59 -23.49
C TYR A 122 27.83 -17.14 -23.88
N LYS A 123 27.96 -16.42 -25.01
CA LYS A 123 29.24 -16.00 -25.60
C LYS A 123 30.24 -15.38 -24.61
N PRO A 124 29.87 -14.48 -23.68
CA PRO A 124 30.84 -13.91 -22.74
C PRO A 124 31.42 -14.94 -21.76
N PHE A 125 30.73 -16.05 -21.50
CA PHE A 125 31.19 -17.11 -20.59
C PHE A 125 31.89 -18.26 -21.33
N ALA A 126 31.75 -18.32 -22.66
CA ALA A 126 32.35 -19.34 -23.49
C ALA A 126 33.89 -19.29 -23.36
N GLY A 127 34.49 -20.41 -22.96
CA GLY A 127 35.95 -20.54 -22.83
C GLY A 127 36.54 -20.04 -21.51
N ILE A 128 35.75 -19.48 -20.59
CA ILE A 128 36.24 -19.10 -19.25
C ILE A 128 36.55 -20.35 -18.40
N VAL A 129 35.69 -21.37 -18.50
CA VAL A 129 35.80 -22.61 -17.71
C VAL A 129 35.86 -23.80 -18.67
N PRO A 130 36.86 -24.70 -18.52
CA PRO A 130 36.92 -25.92 -19.32
C PRO A 130 35.68 -26.78 -19.03
N SER A 131 35.06 -27.33 -20.06
CA SER A 131 33.90 -28.24 -19.90
C SER A 131 34.37 -29.68 -20.01
N PRO A 132 34.34 -30.46 -18.92
CA PRO A 132 34.69 -31.88 -18.98
C PRO A 132 33.62 -32.62 -19.79
N ALA A 133 34.06 -33.31 -20.83
CA ALA A 133 33.24 -34.21 -21.62
C ALA A 133 33.52 -35.66 -21.18
N VAL A 134 32.45 -36.44 -21.00
CA VAL A 134 32.53 -37.86 -20.64
C VAL A 134 32.43 -38.71 -21.92
N GLU A 135 33.10 -39.86 -21.95
CA GLU A 135 32.94 -40.82 -23.07
C GLU A 135 31.46 -41.18 -23.23
N GLY A 136 30.90 -40.91 -24.43
CA GLY A 136 29.46 -41.01 -24.71
C GLY A 136 28.79 -39.69 -25.10
N GLY A 137 29.52 -38.56 -25.09
CA GLY A 137 29.05 -37.27 -25.62
C GLY A 137 28.35 -36.38 -24.59
N PHE A 138 28.14 -36.87 -23.37
CA PHE A 138 27.61 -36.09 -22.26
C PHE A 138 28.63 -35.03 -21.86
N THR A 139 28.29 -33.75 -22.06
CA THR A 139 29.16 -32.63 -21.73
C THR A 139 28.51 -31.79 -20.66
N LEU A 140 29.15 -31.72 -19.49
CA LEU A 140 28.73 -30.76 -18.47
C LEU A 140 29.30 -29.39 -18.85
N ALA A 141 28.48 -28.57 -19.49
CA ALA A 141 28.86 -27.22 -19.87
C ALA A 141 28.92 -26.30 -18.63
N LEU A 142 30.03 -26.36 -17.91
CA LEU A 142 30.36 -25.48 -16.79
C LEU A 142 30.21 -23.98 -17.13
N PRO A 143 30.52 -23.50 -18.36
CA PRO A 143 30.21 -22.13 -18.75
C PRO A 143 28.72 -21.76 -18.68
N ILE A 144 27.81 -22.69 -18.96
CA ILE A 144 26.36 -22.44 -18.86
C ILE A 144 25.94 -22.37 -17.39
N VAL A 145 26.48 -23.25 -16.55
CA VAL A 145 26.25 -23.20 -15.09
C VAL A 145 26.73 -21.87 -14.52
N LEU A 146 27.93 -21.43 -14.92
CA LEU A 146 28.45 -20.12 -14.53
C LEU A 146 27.56 -18.98 -15.01
N ALA A 147 27.07 -19.03 -16.25
CA ALA A 147 26.14 -18.03 -16.77
C ALA A 147 24.88 -17.93 -15.89
N ILE A 148 24.29 -19.07 -15.49
CA ILE A 148 23.12 -19.09 -14.59
C ILE A 148 23.45 -18.41 -13.26
N VAL A 149 24.61 -18.73 -12.65
CA VAL A 149 25.03 -18.12 -11.38
C VAL A 149 25.24 -16.61 -11.51
N VAL A 150 25.91 -16.16 -12.57
CA VAL A 150 26.18 -14.73 -12.79
C VAL A 150 24.88 -13.96 -13.04
N TYR A 151 23.97 -14.51 -13.85
CA TYR A 151 22.66 -13.88 -14.06
C TYR A 151 21.81 -13.88 -12.80
N ALA A 152 21.91 -14.91 -11.93
CA ALA A 152 21.28 -14.91 -10.61
C ALA A 152 21.78 -13.76 -9.75
N LEU A 153 23.09 -13.57 -9.64
CA LEU A 153 23.66 -12.43 -8.90
C LEU A 153 23.21 -11.08 -9.48
N LEU A 154 23.15 -10.98 -10.80
CA LEU A 154 22.73 -9.77 -11.49
C LEU A 154 21.23 -9.48 -11.26
N HIS A 155 20.39 -10.51 -11.23
CA HIS A 155 18.98 -10.41 -10.87
C HIS A 155 18.79 -9.93 -9.44
N LEU A 156 19.54 -10.50 -8.48
CA LEU A 156 19.53 -10.04 -7.08
C LEU A 156 19.98 -8.58 -6.97
N ALA A 157 21.04 -8.19 -7.67
CA ALA A 157 21.55 -6.82 -7.66
C ALA A 157 20.51 -5.82 -8.23
N ILE A 158 19.88 -6.15 -9.35
CA ILE A 158 18.86 -5.28 -9.96
C ILE A 158 17.61 -5.21 -9.07
N ASN A 159 17.11 -6.33 -8.56
CA ASN A 159 15.94 -6.34 -7.68
C ASN A 159 16.22 -5.57 -6.37
N GLY A 160 17.41 -5.77 -5.80
CA GLY A 160 17.88 -4.99 -4.65
C GLY A 160 17.93 -3.49 -4.93
N LEU A 161 18.44 -3.10 -6.10
CA LEU A 161 18.50 -1.70 -6.53
C LEU A 161 17.10 -1.10 -6.74
N LEU A 162 16.21 -1.82 -7.43
CA LEU A 162 14.82 -1.41 -7.62
C LEU A 162 14.10 -1.24 -6.27
N ARG A 163 14.34 -2.15 -5.33
CA ARG A 163 13.81 -2.07 -3.96
C ARG A 163 14.31 -0.84 -3.22
N ILE A 164 15.61 -0.50 -3.32
CA ILE A 164 16.17 0.71 -2.69
C ILE A 164 15.53 1.97 -3.29
N PHE A 165 15.41 2.05 -4.62
CA PHE A 165 14.75 3.19 -5.27
C PHE A 165 13.27 3.33 -4.89
N ALA A 166 12.58 2.22 -4.64
CA ALA A 166 11.22 2.23 -4.14
C ALA A 166 11.10 2.82 -2.72
N HIS A 167 12.04 2.50 -1.82
CA HIS A 167 11.97 2.90 -0.40
C HIS A 167 12.59 4.28 -0.10
N ARG A 168 13.49 4.81 -0.95
CA ARG A 168 14.27 6.01 -0.63
C ARG A 168 13.50 7.35 -0.65
N LYS A 169 12.18 7.37 -0.89
CA LYS A 169 11.40 8.62 -0.95
C LYS A 169 10.31 8.75 0.12
N THR A 170 10.25 7.86 1.09
CA THR A 170 9.36 7.96 2.26
C THR A 170 10.07 8.60 3.48
N VAL A 171 11.02 9.50 3.25
CA VAL A 171 11.58 10.32 4.33
C VAL A 171 10.79 11.62 4.36
N VAL A 172 9.94 11.67 5.39
CA VAL A 172 9.12 12.76 5.96
C VAL A 172 9.54 14.18 5.55
#